data_AF-A0AAW9Q880-F1
#
_entry.id   AF-A0AAW9Q880-F1
#
_cell.length_a   1.000
_cell.length_b   1.000
_cell.length_c   1.000
_cell.angle_alpha   90.00
_cell.angle_beta   90.00
_cell.angle_gamma   90.00
#
_symmetry.space_group_name_H-M   'P 1'
#
loop_
_entity.id
_entity.type
_entity.pdbx_description
1 polymer ?
#
loop_
_entity_poly.entity_id
_entity_poly.type
_entity_poly.pdbx_seq_one_letter_code
_entity_poly.pdbx_strand_id
1 'polypeptide(L)'
;MKTRNICFGLGIAIATIFGFGSWQDATAEPRVKELSVFPAGNSKSTNPYPVCPKKVTVTETPRPYFEGGYMIDGIAKLGEIADKFSVFAVDDFSVTWAAKLKPKYRDCHATGRVTRVNGEKSEYHSYIRLRFTQEKVFLILDMTGMFDPNDSTTVIMKHGVKDGNPTWTWAGTD
;
A
#
# COMPACT_ATOMS: atom_id res chain seq x y z
N MET A 1 -80.30 -12.83 42.95
CA MET A 1 -79.69 -11.63 43.59
C MET A 1 -78.17 -11.78 43.51
N LYS A 2 -77.46 -10.72 43.10
CA LYS A 2 -76.00 -10.54 42.97
C LYS A 2 -75.28 -11.03 41.70
N THR A 3 -75.22 -10.10 40.74
CA THR A 3 -74.16 -9.87 39.74
C THR A 3 -72.80 -9.59 40.40
N ARG A 4 -71.68 -9.99 39.77
CA ARG A 4 -70.33 -9.43 40.02
C ARG A 4 -69.36 -9.63 38.83
N ASN A 5 -69.04 -8.50 38.19
CA ASN A 5 -67.80 -7.98 37.58
C ASN A 5 -66.64 -8.94 37.19
N ILE A 6 -66.21 -8.97 35.92
CA ILE A 6 -65.15 -8.16 35.22
C ILE A 6 -63.72 -8.42 35.70
N CYS A 7 -62.84 -8.92 34.81
CA CYS A 7 -61.53 -8.31 34.53
C CYS A 7 -60.95 -8.78 33.18
N PHE A 8 -60.73 -7.81 32.29
CA PHE A 8 -59.90 -7.87 31.09
C PHE A 8 -58.41 -7.97 31.50
N GLY A 9 -57.63 -8.72 30.74
CA GLY A 9 -56.17 -8.74 30.86
C GLY A 9 -55.52 -9.01 29.51
N LEU A 10 -55.42 -7.98 28.67
CA LEU A 10 -54.57 -7.94 27.48
C LEU A 10 -53.16 -7.54 27.92
N GLY A 11 -52.27 -8.52 28.04
CA GLY A 11 -50.84 -8.28 28.28
C GLY A 11 -50.13 -7.95 26.97
N ILE A 12 -49.73 -6.69 26.80
CA ILE A 12 -48.83 -6.25 25.73
C ILE A 12 -47.39 -6.43 26.24
N ALA A 13 -46.65 -7.37 25.66
CA ALA A 13 -45.22 -7.51 25.89
C ALA A 13 -44.46 -6.52 25.00
N ILE A 14 -43.86 -5.50 25.62
CA ILE A 14 -42.96 -4.55 24.94
C ILE A 14 -41.57 -5.19 24.92
N ALA A 15 -41.15 -5.67 23.75
CA ALA A 15 -39.77 -6.08 23.52
C ALA A 15 -38.92 -4.84 23.25
N THR A 16 -38.18 -4.38 24.26
CA THR A 16 -37.12 -3.37 24.09
C THR A 16 -35.96 -3.99 23.31
N ILE A 17 -35.86 -3.62 22.04
CA ILE A 17 -34.71 -3.93 21.18
C ILE A 17 -33.54 -3.07 21.67
N PHE A 18 -32.60 -3.67 22.38
CA PHE A 18 -31.29 -3.08 22.61
C PHE A 18 -30.59 -2.96 21.25
N GLY A 19 -30.50 -1.72 20.75
CA GLY A 19 -29.66 -1.40 19.60
C GLY A 19 -28.21 -1.60 20.00
N PHE A 20 -27.63 -2.73 19.59
CA PHE A 20 -26.19 -2.87 19.49
C PHE A 20 -25.73 -1.92 18.38
N GLY A 21 -25.30 -0.71 18.77
CA GLY A 21 -24.51 0.15 17.90
C GLY A 21 -23.27 -0.64 17.52
N SER A 22 -23.23 -1.09 16.27
CA SER A 22 -22.01 -1.63 15.67
C SER A 22 -21.02 -0.48 15.61
N TRP A 23 -20.04 -0.48 16.51
CA TRP A 23 -18.82 0.28 16.35
C TRP A 23 -18.15 -0.26 15.09
N GLN A 24 -18.42 0.38 13.94
CA GLN A 24 -17.66 0.12 12.73
C GLN A 24 -16.28 0.74 12.97
N ASP A 25 -15.29 -0.10 13.28
CA ASP A 25 -13.89 0.29 13.17
C ASP A 25 -13.69 0.91 11.78
N ALA A 26 -13.43 2.22 11.75
CA ALA A 26 -13.15 2.95 10.52
C ALA A 26 -11.81 2.45 9.97
N THR A 27 -11.83 1.36 9.22
CA THR A 27 -10.66 0.89 8.48
C THR A 27 -10.35 1.92 7.41
N ALA A 28 -9.20 2.59 7.52
CA ALA A 28 -8.78 3.55 6.53
C ALA A 28 -8.67 2.89 5.14
N GLU A 29 -9.21 3.57 4.12
CA GLU A 29 -9.26 3.00 2.77
C GLU A 29 -7.85 2.78 2.19
N PRO A 30 -7.62 1.66 1.46
CA PRO A 30 -6.37 1.43 0.74
C PRO A 30 -6.10 2.55 -0.27
N ARG A 31 -4.87 3.07 -0.25
CA ARG A 31 -4.35 4.05 -1.19
C ARG A 31 -3.66 3.33 -2.34
N VAL A 32 -4.18 3.47 -3.54
CA VAL A 32 -3.56 2.96 -4.77
C VAL A 32 -2.60 4.01 -5.31
N LYS A 33 -1.33 3.63 -5.45
CA LYS A 33 -0.29 4.51 -6.00
C LYS A 33 0.11 4.01 -7.38
N GLU A 34 -0.04 4.87 -8.38
CA GLU A 34 0.45 4.59 -9.72
C GLU A 34 1.86 5.16 -9.87
N LEU A 35 2.80 4.29 -10.24
CA LEU A 35 4.15 4.68 -10.58
C LEU A 35 4.29 4.73 -12.10
N SER A 36 4.53 5.92 -12.65
CA SER A 36 4.90 6.05 -14.06
C SER A 36 6.37 5.68 -14.24
N VAL A 37 6.66 5.06 -15.38
CA VAL A 37 8.02 4.61 -15.74
C VAL A 37 8.54 5.48 -16.88
N PHE A 38 9.77 5.94 -16.69
CA PHE A 38 10.46 6.89 -17.55
C PHE A 38 11.72 6.21 -18.10
N PRO A 39 11.75 5.86 -19.40
CA PRO A 39 12.93 5.30 -20.05
C PRO A 39 14.15 6.23 -19.92
N ALA A 40 15.32 5.65 -19.73
CA ALA A 40 16.56 6.40 -19.71
C ALA A 40 16.92 6.87 -21.13
N GLY A 41 17.11 8.19 -21.32
CA GLY A 41 17.43 8.77 -22.63
C GLY A 41 18.80 8.36 -23.19
N ASN A 42 19.69 7.86 -22.34
CA ASN A 42 21.01 7.34 -22.70
C ASN A 42 21.09 5.81 -22.66
N SER A 43 19.94 5.12 -22.79
CA SER A 43 19.88 3.67 -22.71
C SER A 43 20.86 3.03 -23.70
N LYS A 44 21.90 2.37 -23.18
CA LYS A 44 22.80 1.49 -23.94
C LYS A 44 22.15 0.12 -24.21
N SER A 45 20.83 0.09 -24.41
CA SER A 45 20.12 -1.13 -24.76
C SER A 45 20.60 -1.62 -26.12
N THR A 46 20.87 -2.92 -26.23
CA THR A 46 21.17 -3.59 -27.50
C THR A 46 19.94 -3.65 -28.42
N ASN A 47 18.75 -3.45 -27.86
CA ASN A 47 17.50 -3.25 -28.59
C ASN A 47 17.26 -1.74 -28.81
N PRO A 48 17.13 -1.25 -30.06
CA PRO A 48 16.84 0.16 -30.36
C PRO A 48 15.44 0.62 -29.93
N TYR A 49 14.53 -0.31 -29.61
CA TYR A 49 13.18 -0.04 -29.12
C TYR A 49 12.88 -0.87 -27.86
N PRO A 50 13.54 -0.60 -26.72
CA PRO A 50 13.32 -1.36 -25.50
C PRO A 50 11.90 -1.12 -24.99
N VAL A 51 11.14 -2.21 -24.82
CA VAL A 51 9.78 -2.15 -24.28
C VAL A 51 9.86 -2.05 -22.77
N CYS A 52 9.50 -0.89 -22.22
CA CYS A 52 9.31 -0.70 -20.79
C CYS A 52 7.80 -0.69 -20.45
N PRO A 53 7.41 -1.18 -19.26
CA PRO A 53 6.05 -0.93 -18.77
C PRO A 53 5.82 0.58 -18.68
N LYS A 54 4.62 1.07 -19.01
CA LYS A 54 4.31 2.52 -18.92
C LYS A 54 4.02 2.95 -17.48
N LYS A 55 3.37 2.07 -16.74
CA LYS A 55 3.00 2.27 -15.34
C LYS A 55 2.99 0.95 -14.59
N VAL A 56 3.14 1.03 -13.28
CA VAL A 56 2.84 -0.04 -12.34
C VAL A 56 1.99 0.50 -11.21
N THR A 57 1.37 -0.38 -10.44
CA THR A 57 0.60 0.00 -9.26
C THR A 57 1.15 -0.66 -8.01
N VAL A 58 1.13 0.08 -6.92
CA VAL A 58 1.34 -0.44 -5.57
C VAL A 58 0.19 0.01 -4.69
N THR A 59 -0.05 -0.71 -3.61
CA THR A 59 -1.13 -0.39 -2.67
C THR A 59 -0.54 -0.18 -1.30
N GLU A 60 -0.99 0.86 -0.62
CA GLU A 60 -0.68 1.12 0.78
C GLU A 60 -1.97 1.30 1.58
N THR A 61 -2.12 0.58 2.67
CA THR A 61 -3.30 0.63 3.53
C THR A 61 -2.88 1.13 4.91
N PRO A 62 -3.42 2.26 5.38
CA PRO A 62 -3.21 2.68 6.75
C PRO A 62 -3.85 1.67 7.71
N ARG A 63 -3.18 1.35 8.81
CA ARG A 63 -3.76 0.53 9.88
C ARG A 63 -4.79 1.34 10.67
N PRO A 64 -5.69 0.67 11.41
CA PRO A 64 -6.55 1.33 12.39
C PRO A 64 -5.73 2.21 13.33
N TYR A 65 -6.32 3.33 13.74
CA TYR A 65 -5.71 4.30 14.64
C TYR A 65 -5.33 3.66 15.98
N PHE A 66 -4.19 4.07 16.53
CA PHE A 66 -3.80 3.84 17.91
C PHE A 66 -3.11 5.10 18.43
N GLU A 67 -3.23 5.37 19.72
CA GLU A 67 -2.65 6.57 20.33
C GLU A 67 -1.11 6.54 20.27
N GLY A 68 -0.50 7.65 19.84
CA GLY A 68 0.95 7.83 19.81
C GLY A 68 1.64 7.40 18.51
N GLY A 69 0.88 7.02 17.48
CA GLY A 69 1.44 6.90 16.13
C GLY A 69 0.51 6.33 15.09
N TYR A 70 1.08 6.10 13.91
CA TYR A 70 0.39 5.49 12.79
C TYR A 70 1.28 4.47 12.08
N MET A 71 0.64 3.54 11.37
CA MET A 71 1.33 2.54 10.56
C MET A 71 0.66 2.40 9.21
N ILE A 72 1.46 2.20 8.17
CA ILE A 72 1.01 1.99 6.80
C ILE A 72 1.63 0.70 6.28
N ASP A 73 0.76 -0.23 5.89
CA ASP A 73 1.14 -1.47 5.23
C ASP A 73 1.16 -1.29 3.73
N GLY A 74 2.16 -1.83 3.05
CA GLY A 74 2.25 -1.75 1.60
C GLY A 74 2.56 -3.08 0.92
N ILE A 75 2.11 -3.17 -0.33
CA ILE A 75 2.35 -4.31 -1.21
C ILE A 75 2.49 -3.84 -2.66
N ALA A 76 3.44 -4.44 -3.38
CA ALA A 76 3.67 -4.17 -4.79
C ALA A 76 3.40 -5.42 -5.64
N LYS A 77 2.28 -5.45 -6.37
CA LYS A 77 1.92 -6.57 -7.25
C LYS A 77 2.56 -6.38 -8.63
N LEU A 78 3.80 -6.84 -8.78
CA LEU A 78 4.62 -6.62 -9.99
C LEU A 78 4.81 -7.89 -10.84
N GLY A 79 4.01 -8.93 -10.58
CA GLY A 79 4.10 -10.23 -11.28
C GLY A 79 3.81 -10.16 -12.79
N GLU A 80 3.23 -9.09 -13.32
CA GLU A 80 3.06 -8.91 -14.77
C GLU A 80 4.37 -8.56 -15.48
N ILE A 81 5.32 -7.94 -14.78
CA ILE A 81 6.55 -7.40 -15.38
C ILE A 81 7.81 -8.17 -14.99
N ALA A 82 7.77 -8.91 -13.88
CA ALA A 82 8.93 -9.59 -13.32
C ALA A 82 8.57 -10.94 -12.70
N ASP A 83 9.60 -11.72 -12.44
CA ASP A 83 9.53 -12.95 -11.65
C ASP A 83 9.35 -12.64 -10.15
N LYS A 84 9.48 -13.65 -9.30
CA LYS A 84 9.38 -13.50 -7.85
C LYS A 84 10.49 -12.57 -7.32
N PHE A 85 10.09 -11.62 -6.49
CA PHE A 85 11.03 -10.73 -5.82
C PHE A 85 11.76 -11.41 -4.67
N SER A 86 12.96 -10.92 -4.38
CA SER A 86 13.68 -11.16 -3.13
C SER A 86 14.14 -9.83 -2.54
N VAL A 87 14.40 -9.81 -1.23
CA VAL A 87 15.09 -8.68 -0.62
C VAL A 87 16.52 -8.63 -1.18
N PHE A 88 16.92 -7.47 -1.69
CA PHE A 88 18.23 -7.24 -2.30
C PHE A 88 19.16 -6.48 -1.36
N ALA A 89 18.65 -5.46 -0.67
CA ALA A 89 19.39 -4.67 0.31
C ALA A 89 18.42 -4.09 1.36
N VAL A 90 18.92 -3.88 2.57
CA VAL A 90 18.21 -3.26 3.69
C VAL A 90 19.20 -2.38 4.44
N ASP A 91 18.75 -1.20 4.82
CA ASP A 91 19.36 -0.34 5.82
C ASP A 91 18.26 0.24 6.73
N ASP A 92 18.64 1.13 7.65
CA ASP A 92 17.73 1.68 8.67
C ASP A 92 16.55 2.48 8.09
N PHE A 93 16.70 3.04 6.89
CA PHE A 93 15.72 3.94 6.27
C PHE A 93 15.28 3.51 4.87
N SER A 94 15.90 2.47 4.31
CA SER A 94 15.60 1.98 2.98
C SER A 94 15.62 0.46 2.88
N VAL A 95 14.72 -0.06 2.05
CA VAL A 95 14.74 -1.45 1.61
C VAL A 95 14.60 -1.50 0.09
N THR A 96 15.41 -2.35 -0.52
CA THR A 96 15.38 -2.64 -1.94
C THR A 96 15.01 -4.09 -2.15
N TRP A 97 14.00 -4.34 -2.97
CA TRP A 97 13.68 -5.66 -3.51
C TRP A 97 14.09 -5.74 -4.97
N ALA A 98 14.53 -6.92 -5.41
CA ALA A 98 14.88 -7.16 -6.80
C ALA A 98 14.17 -8.39 -7.36
N ALA A 99 13.84 -8.34 -8.65
CA ALA A 99 13.37 -9.49 -9.41
C ALA A 99 13.95 -9.44 -10.83
N LYS A 100 14.06 -10.62 -11.46
CA LYS A 100 14.37 -10.72 -12.88
C LYS A 100 13.17 -10.24 -13.70
N LEU A 101 13.43 -9.42 -14.72
CA LEU A 101 12.39 -8.96 -15.65
C LEU A 101 11.95 -10.12 -16.54
N LYS A 102 10.64 -10.15 -16.83
CA LYS A 102 10.10 -11.08 -17.82
C LYS A 102 10.69 -10.79 -19.21
N PRO A 103 10.73 -11.78 -20.12
CA PRO A 103 11.37 -11.63 -21.44
C PRO A 103 10.93 -10.39 -22.23
N LYS A 104 9.64 -10.02 -22.16
CA LYS A 104 9.09 -8.82 -22.81
C LYS A 104 9.76 -7.51 -22.37
N TYR A 105 10.24 -7.44 -21.13
CA TYR A 105 10.78 -6.24 -20.50
C TYR A 105 12.28 -6.33 -20.21
N ARG A 106 12.95 -7.43 -20.59
CA ARG A 106 14.34 -7.72 -20.18
C ARG A 106 15.33 -6.61 -20.52
N ASP A 107 15.12 -5.92 -21.64
CA ASP A 107 16.00 -4.86 -22.15
C ASP A 107 15.58 -3.46 -21.66
N CYS A 108 14.60 -3.38 -20.75
CA CYS A 108 14.12 -2.12 -20.21
C CYS A 108 15.19 -1.46 -19.33
N HIS A 109 15.55 -0.23 -19.67
CA HIS A 109 16.39 0.65 -18.88
C HIS A 109 15.61 1.93 -18.57
N ALA A 110 15.16 2.06 -17.32
CA ALA A 110 14.21 3.09 -16.93
C ALA A 110 14.24 3.33 -15.41
N THR A 111 13.62 4.43 -14.99
CA THR A 111 13.29 4.68 -13.58
C THR A 111 11.80 4.93 -13.44
N GLY A 112 11.20 4.60 -12.31
CA GLY A 112 9.80 4.90 -12.03
C GLY A 112 9.63 5.61 -10.71
N ARG A 113 8.60 6.47 -10.64
CA ARG A 113 8.19 7.18 -9.43
C ARG A 113 6.68 7.24 -9.34
N VAL A 114 6.14 7.37 -8.14
CA VAL A 114 4.71 7.68 -7.95
C VAL A 114 4.38 9.00 -8.64
N THR A 115 3.36 8.98 -9.48
CA THR A 115 2.83 10.16 -10.17
C THR A 115 1.37 10.38 -9.84
N ARG A 116 0.66 9.36 -9.36
CA ARG A 116 -0.72 9.47 -8.89
C ARG A 116 -0.99 8.67 -7.62
N VAL A 117 -1.87 9.19 -6.78
CA VAL A 117 -2.40 8.51 -5.59
C VAL A 117 -3.92 8.59 -5.68
N ASN A 118 -4.61 7.44 -5.64
CA ASN A 118 -6.07 7.35 -5.80
C ASN A 118 -6.59 8.08 -7.06
N GLY A 119 -5.80 8.06 -8.14
CA GLY A 119 -6.12 8.72 -9.41
C GLY A 119 -5.73 10.19 -9.50
N GLU A 120 -5.47 10.86 -8.37
CA GLU A 120 -5.07 12.26 -8.30
C GLU A 120 -3.56 12.42 -8.54
N LYS A 121 -3.16 13.51 -9.18
CA LYS A 121 -1.74 13.79 -9.46
C LYS A 121 -1.00 14.00 -8.14
N SER A 122 0.11 13.30 -7.97
CA SER A 122 1.00 13.48 -6.82
C SER A 122 2.00 14.60 -7.10
N GLU A 123 2.14 15.53 -6.15
CA GLU A 123 3.11 16.63 -6.22
C GLU A 123 4.41 16.33 -5.49
N TYR A 124 4.45 15.26 -4.69
CA TYR A 124 5.55 14.95 -3.80
C TYR A 124 6.65 14.11 -4.44
N HIS A 125 7.87 14.25 -3.93
CA HIS A 125 8.94 13.30 -4.20
C HIS A 125 8.53 11.91 -3.73
N SER A 126 8.77 10.91 -4.57
CA SER A 126 8.31 9.56 -4.30
C SER A 126 9.34 8.79 -3.48
N TYR A 127 8.95 8.39 -2.27
CA TYR A 127 9.70 7.46 -1.41
C TYR A 127 9.60 6.00 -1.90
N ILE A 128 8.67 5.71 -2.84
CA ILE A 128 8.58 4.42 -3.52
C ILE A 128 9.09 4.59 -4.96
N ARG A 129 10.23 3.97 -5.26
CA ARG A 129 10.92 4.15 -6.54
C ARG A 129 11.11 2.83 -7.26
N LEU A 130 11.18 2.90 -8.57
CA LEU A 130 11.56 1.77 -9.42
C LEU A 130 12.84 2.07 -10.17
N ARG A 131 13.65 1.03 -10.38
CA ARG A 131 14.79 1.05 -11.29
C ARG A 131 14.78 -0.21 -12.14
N PHE A 132 14.89 -0.04 -13.45
CA PHE A 132 14.99 -1.12 -14.43
C PHE A 132 16.39 -1.08 -15.01
N THR A 133 17.18 -2.12 -14.78
CA THR A 133 18.56 -2.20 -15.27
C THR A 133 19.07 -3.64 -15.16
N GLN A 134 20.00 -4.04 -16.04
CA GLN A 134 20.66 -5.35 -15.99
C GLN A 134 19.65 -6.52 -15.94
N GLU A 135 18.62 -6.49 -16.79
CA GLU A 135 17.54 -7.48 -16.83
C GLU A 135 16.76 -7.65 -15.52
N LYS A 136 16.87 -6.69 -14.60
CA LYS A 136 16.22 -6.70 -13.30
C LYS A 136 15.37 -5.45 -13.10
N VAL A 137 14.34 -5.61 -12.29
CA VAL A 137 13.61 -4.50 -11.69
C VAL A 137 13.93 -4.46 -10.21
N PHE A 138 14.17 -3.26 -9.71
CA PHE A 138 14.36 -2.96 -8.31
C PHE A 138 13.18 -2.10 -7.85
N LEU A 139 12.48 -2.55 -6.82
CA LEU A 139 11.56 -1.72 -6.05
C LEU A 139 12.31 -1.21 -4.83
N ILE A 140 12.24 0.09 -4.59
CA ILE A 140 12.95 0.74 -3.50
C ILE A 140 11.92 1.49 -2.66
N LEU A 141 11.88 1.19 -1.38
CA LEU A 141 11.25 2.02 -0.36
C LEU A 141 12.38 2.80 0.32
N ASP A 142 12.39 4.12 0.19
CA ASP A 142 13.41 5.01 0.73
C ASP A 142 12.74 6.10 1.54
N MET A 143 12.73 5.90 2.86
CA MET A 143 12.11 6.78 3.85
C MET A 143 13.01 7.94 4.25
N THR A 144 14.21 8.06 3.66
CA THR A 144 15.17 9.12 3.98
C THR A 144 14.55 10.49 3.76
N GLY A 145 14.58 11.32 4.80
CA GLY A 145 14.01 12.67 4.77
C GLY A 145 12.48 12.70 4.79
N MET A 146 11.81 11.56 4.98
CA MET A 146 10.37 11.53 5.21
C MET A 146 10.09 11.69 6.70
N PHE A 147 9.49 12.82 7.06
CA PHE A 147 9.16 13.18 8.44
C PHE A 147 7.68 12.93 8.74
N ASP A 148 7.41 12.70 10.02
CA ASP A 148 6.07 12.60 10.58
C ASP A 148 5.61 13.97 11.16
N PRO A 149 4.36 14.10 11.63
CA PRO A 149 3.85 15.32 12.26
C PRO A 149 4.68 15.92 13.41
N ASN A 150 5.55 15.13 14.06
CA ASN A 150 6.41 15.58 15.16
C ASN A 150 7.87 15.79 14.72
N ASP A 151 8.11 16.02 13.42
CA ASP A 151 9.42 16.21 12.81
C ASP A 151 10.41 15.04 13.03
N SER A 152 9.90 13.85 13.35
CA SER A 152 10.70 12.64 13.47
C SER A 152 10.73 11.88 12.15
N THR A 153 11.85 11.21 11.86
CA THR A 153 11.93 10.40 10.63
C THR A 153 11.02 9.18 10.76
N THR A 154 10.24 8.93 9.71
CA THR A 154 9.45 7.70 9.62
C THR A 154 10.37 6.47 9.49
N VAL A 155 9.91 5.34 10.04
CA VAL A 155 10.73 4.12 10.17
C VAL A 155 10.11 2.93 9.46
N ILE A 156 10.95 2.06 8.90
CA ILE A 156 10.52 0.79 8.29
C ILE A 156 10.40 -0.25 9.40
N MET A 157 9.17 -0.62 9.73
CA MET A 157 8.87 -1.58 10.81
C MET A 157 8.97 -3.03 10.35
N LYS A 158 8.58 -3.28 9.10
CA LYS A 158 8.59 -4.62 8.50
C LYS A 158 8.93 -4.52 7.03
N HIS A 159 9.66 -5.50 6.53
CA HIS A 159 9.89 -5.70 5.11
C HIS A 159 9.88 -7.21 4.80
N GLY A 160 9.46 -7.58 3.60
CA GLY A 160 9.39 -8.99 3.24
C GLY A 160 8.92 -9.21 1.81
N VAL A 161 8.65 -10.47 1.50
CA VAL A 161 8.06 -10.90 0.23
C VAL A 161 6.92 -11.86 0.55
N LYS A 162 5.73 -11.60 0.00
CA LYS A 162 4.55 -12.47 0.11
C LYS A 162 4.07 -12.85 -1.29
N ASP A 163 3.96 -14.15 -1.56
CA ASP A 163 3.55 -14.69 -2.87
C ASP A 163 4.38 -14.14 -4.05
N GLY A 164 5.67 -13.91 -3.81
CA GLY A 164 6.59 -13.32 -4.79
C GLY A 164 6.51 -11.80 -4.94
N ASN A 165 5.68 -11.11 -4.15
CA ASN A 165 5.49 -9.65 -4.19
C ASN A 165 6.17 -8.97 -2.99
N PRO A 166 6.86 -7.84 -3.18
CA PRO A 166 7.35 -7.03 -2.08
C PRO A 166 6.23 -6.58 -1.14
N THR A 167 6.51 -6.62 0.16
CA THR A 167 5.60 -6.17 1.23
C THR A 167 6.38 -5.37 2.26
N TRP A 168 5.76 -4.36 2.84
CA TRP A 168 6.38 -3.56 3.90
C TRP A 168 5.35 -3.02 4.90
N THR A 169 5.84 -2.58 6.05
CA THR A 169 5.12 -1.71 6.98
C THR A 169 6.07 -0.57 7.34
N TRP A 170 5.62 0.67 7.25
CA TRP A 170 6.34 1.82 7.81
C TRP A 170 5.45 2.58 8.78
N ALA A 171 6.05 3.36 9.68
CA ALA A 171 5.38 4.01 10.78
C ALA A 171 5.94 5.41 11.07
N GLY A 172 5.15 6.22 11.75
CA GLY A 172 5.53 7.50 12.34
C GLY A 172 4.71 7.78 13.59
N THR A 173 5.08 8.83 14.30
CA THR A 173 4.31 9.39 15.43
C THR A 173 3.23 10.33 14.90
N ASP A 174 2.12 10.52 15.63
CA ASP A 174 0.99 11.35 15.24
C ASP A 174 0.87 12.65 16.05
#